data_AF-A0A094IFH0-F1
#
_entry.id   AF-A0A094IFH0-F1
#
_cell.length_a   1.000
_cell.length_b   1.000
_cell.length_c   1.000
_cell.angle_alpha   90.00
_cell.angle_beta   90.00
_cell.angle_gamma   90.00
#
_symmetry.space_group_name_H-M   'P 1'
#
loop_
_entity.id
_entity.type
_entity.pdbx_description
1 polymer ?
#
loop_
_entity_poly.entity_id
_entity_poly.type
_entity_poly.pdbx_seq_one_letter_code
_entity_poly.pdbx_strand_id
1 'polypeptide(L)'
;MDNKTEYIICAAIWVQDGNKYVHQPKNVESGFVVAGFRHCNCFVTLFMLYPNREYLNIYVDGFLTSHGRFVKRDKAAEIAYQCCQTNERKKMLCSEDIY
;
A
#
# COMPACT_ATOMS: atom_id res chain seq x y z
N MET A 1 -4.39 -13.96 16.37
CA MET A 1 -4.93 -12.66 15.94
C MET A 1 -6.37 -12.88 15.57
N ASP A 2 -7.30 -12.03 16.03
CA ASP A 2 -8.70 -12.10 15.59
C ASP A 2 -8.75 -11.75 14.10
N ASN A 3 -9.14 -12.71 13.26
CA ASN A 3 -9.18 -12.55 11.80
C ASN A 3 -10.32 -11.61 11.32
N LYS A 4 -11.08 -11.02 12.25
CA LYS A 4 -12.22 -10.14 11.93
C LYS A 4 -11.83 -8.69 11.71
N THR A 5 -10.76 -8.21 12.36
CA THR A 5 -10.40 -6.78 12.32
C THR A 5 -9.34 -6.56 11.24
N GLU A 6 -9.69 -5.76 10.24
CA GLU A 6 -8.76 -5.37 9.19
C GLU A 6 -7.63 -4.51 9.77
N TYR A 7 -6.40 -4.78 9.38
CA TYR A 7 -5.23 -3.99 9.77
C TYR A 7 -4.28 -3.80 8.60
N ILE A 8 -3.39 -2.82 8.73
CA ILE A 8 -2.35 -2.52 7.74
C ILE A 8 -1.19 -3.50 7.90
N ILE A 9 -0.89 -4.25 6.84
CA ILE A 9 0.28 -5.16 6.81
C ILE A 9 1.53 -4.34 6.51
N CYS A 10 1.54 -3.59 5.40
CA CYS A 10 2.71 -2.86 4.95
C CYS A 10 2.48 -1.75 3.93
N ALA A 11 3.51 -0.92 3.76
CA ALA A 11 3.54 0.11 2.75
C ALA A 11 3.53 -0.52 1.36
N ALA A 12 2.85 0.15 0.43
CA ALA A 12 2.70 -0.34 -0.92
C ALA A 12 2.58 0.80 -1.92
N ILE A 13 3.05 0.55 -3.14
CA ILE A 13 2.90 1.42 -4.30
C ILE A 13 2.12 0.65 -5.36
N TRP A 14 0.99 1.19 -5.78
CA TRP A 14 0.26 0.67 -6.93
C TRP A 14 0.68 1.41 -8.19
N VAL A 15 1.30 0.71 -9.14
CA VAL A 15 1.64 1.23 -10.47
C VAL A 15 0.54 0.83 -11.45
N GLN A 16 -0.09 1.84 -12.06
CA GLN A 16 -1.27 1.71 -12.91
C GLN A 16 -0.87 1.59 -14.39
N ASP A 17 -0.22 0.49 -14.75
CA ASP A 17 0.25 0.24 -16.12
C ASP A 17 -0.85 -0.27 -17.09
N GLY A 18 -2.07 -0.48 -16.60
CA GLY A 18 -3.22 -0.97 -17.36
C GLY A 18 -3.22 -2.48 -17.65
N ASN A 19 -2.17 -3.22 -17.26
CA ASN A 19 -2.09 -4.66 -17.49
C ASN A 19 -2.78 -5.44 -16.36
N LYS A 20 -3.28 -6.64 -16.67
CA LYS A 20 -3.86 -7.54 -15.69
C LYS A 20 -2.89 -8.66 -15.33
N TYR A 21 -2.56 -8.75 -14.05
CA TYR A 21 -1.65 -9.76 -13.50
C TYR A 21 -2.39 -10.79 -12.63
N VAL A 22 -1.82 -11.98 -12.50
CA VAL A 22 -2.32 -13.02 -11.59
C VAL A 22 -1.97 -12.64 -10.15
N HIS A 23 -2.84 -12.96 -9.20
CA HIS A 23 -2.63 -12.73 -7.75
C HIS A 23 -2.48 -11.25 -7.34
N GLN A 24 -3.09 -10.31 -8.07
CA GLN A 24 -3.22 -8.92 -7.64
C GLN A 24 -4.07 -8.79 -6.36
N PRO A 25 -3.93 -7.70 -5.59
CA PRO A 25 -4.85 -7.39 -4.51
C PRO A 25 -6.31 -7.38 -5.00
N LYS A 26 -7.23 -7.83 -4.15
CA LYS A 26 -8.63 -8.13 -4.54
C LYS A 26 -9.39 -6.97 -5.19
N ASN A 27 -8.99 -5.73 -4.90
CA ASN A 27 -9.62 -4.51 -5.37
C ASN A 27 -8.80 -3.78 -6.44
N VAL A 28 -7.78 -4.42 -7.01
CA VAL A 28 -6.96 -3.89 -8.08
C VAL A 28 -7.28 -4.67 -9.35
N GLU A 29 -7.92 -4.01 -10.31
CA GLU A 29 -8.34 -4.64 -11.58
C GLU A 29 -7.21 -4.71 -12.62
N SER A 30 -6.32 -3.71 -12.59
CA SER A 30 -5.14 -3.58 -13.46
C SER A 30 -4.00 -2.85 -12.75
N GLY A 31 -2.79 -2.97 -13.28
CA GLY A 31 -1.58 -2.50 -12.61
C GLY A 31 -0.94 -3.57 -11.73
N PHE A 32 0.20 -3.26 -11.14
CA PHE A 32 0.84 -4.12 -10.16
C PHE A 32 1.14 -3.34 -8.88
N VAL A 33 1.22 -4.07 -7.76
CA VAL A 33 1.48 -3.48 -6.45
C VAL A 33 2.84 -3.96 -5.93
N VAL A 34 3.72 -3.00 -5.66
CA VAL A 34 5.02 -3.25 -5.01
C VAL A 34 4.86 -2.97 -3.53
N ALA A 35 5.12 -3.98 -2.70
CA ALA A 35 5.04 -3.87 -1.24
C ALA A 35 6.43 -3.89 -0.62
N GLY A 36 6.57 -3.25 0.54
CA GLY A 36 7.82 -3.18 1.27
C GLY A 36 7.60 -2.71 2.71
N PHE A 37 8.64 -2.85 3.55
CA PHE A 37 8.55 -2.44 4.95
C PHE A 37 8.16 -0.96 5.10
N ARG A 38 8.79 -0.06 4.34
CA ARG A 38 8.39 1.35 4.21
C ARG A 38 8.26 1.74 2.74
N HIS A 39 7.66 2.90 2.47
CA HIS A 39 7.53 3.41 1.09
C HIS A 39 8.88 3.54 0.38
N CYS A 40 9.95 3.92 1.10
CA CYS A 40 11.30 3.98 0.54
C CYS A 40 11.78 2.62 0.02
N ASN A 41 11.47 1.51 0.71
CA ASN A 41 11.79 0.17 0.23
C ASN A 41 11.04 -0.16 -1.07
N CYS A 42 9.76 0.24 -1.16
CA CYS A 42 8.97 0.05 -2.38
C CYS A 42 9.58 0.82 -3.57
N PHE A 43 9.97 2.07 -3.34
CA PHE A 43 10.60 2.90 -4.37
C PHE A 43 11.97 2.38 -4.80
N VAL A 44 12.77 1.81 -3.87
CA VAL A 44 14.03 1.15 -4.24
C VAL A 44 13.78 0.00 -5.21
N THR A 45 12.80 -0.87 -4.94
CA THR A 45 12.42 -1.96 -5.85
C THR A 45 11.95 -1.42 -7.21
N LEU A 46 11.09 -0.40 -7.21
CA LEU A 46 10.62 0.23 -8.45
C LEU A 46 11.77 0.85 -9.27
N PHE A 47 12.71 1.52 -8.61
CA PHE A 47 13.87 2.11 -9.27
C PHE A 47 14.77 1.05 -9.92
N MET A 48 14.94 -0.11 -9.28
CA MET A 48 15.70 -1.23 -9.84
C MET A 48 15.03 -1.87 -11.05
N LEU A 49 13.70 -1.99 -11.04
CA LEU A 49 12.93 -2.60 -12.12
C LEU A 49 12.70 -1.64 -13.31
N TYR A 50 12.55 -0.35 -13.02
CA TYR A 50 12.25 0.71 -13.98
C TYR A 50 13.25 1.86 -13.81
N PRO A 51 14.52 1.68 -14.24
CA PRO A 51 15.58 2.68 -14.06
C PRO A 51 15.27 4.01 -14.75
N ASN A 52 14.46 3.99 -15.83
CA ASN A 52 13.99 5.18 -16.55
C ASN A 52 12.80 5.88 -15.85
N ARG A 53 12.34 5.36 -14.71
CA ARG A 53 11.28 5.95 -13.87
C ARG A 53 9.93 6.17 -14.59
N GLU A 54 9.58 5.28 -15.49
CA GLU A 54 8.31 5.28 -16.24
C GLU A 54 7.06 5.31 -15.32
N TYR A 55 7.21 4.83 -14.08
CA TYR A 55 6.14 4.80 -13.09
C TYR A 55 5.75 6.17 -12.51
N LEU A 56 6.58 7.21 -12.63
CA LEU A 56 6.43 8.47 -11.87
C LEU A 56 5.08 9.18 -12.02
N ASN A 57 4.38 8.99 -13.14
CA ASN A 57 3.11 9.65 -13.42
C ASN A 57 1.89 8.73 -13.28
N ILE A 58 2.11 7.46 -12.95
CA ILE A 58 1.07 6.43 -12.97
C ILE A 58 1.04 5.62 -11.66
N TYR A 59 1.62 6.14 -10.57
CA TYR A 59 1.65 5.44 -9.30
C TYR A 59 0.74 6.08 -8.24
N VAL A 60 0.28 5.24 -7.31
CA VAL A 60 -0.50 5.65 -6.13
C VAL A 60 0.16 5.08 -4.88
N ASP A 61 0.42 5.95 -3.92
CA ASP A 61 0.92 5.58 -2.59
C ASP A 61 -0.20 5.01 -1.72
N GLY A 62 0.10 3.94 -0.99
CA GLY A 62 -0.85 3.33 -0.09
C GLY A 62 -0.26 2.19 0.73
N PHE A 63 -1.13 1.25 1.07
CA PHE A 63 -0.80 0.14 1.94
C PHE A 63 -1.56 -1.12 1.54
N LEU A 64 -0.98 -2.29 1.84
CA LEU A 64 -1.70 -3.55 1.82
C LEU A 64 -2.31 -3.84 3.18
N THR A 65 -3.51 -4.43 3.17
CA THR A 65 -4.22 -4.80 4.38
C THR A 65 -4.26 -6.31 4.60
N SER A 66 -4.60 -6.73 5.81
CA SER A 66 -4.81 -8.14 6.20
C SER A 66 -5.91 -8.84 5.40
N HIS A 67 -6.77 -8.09 4.72
CA HIS A 67 -7.84 -8.63 3.87
C HIS A 67 -7.39 -8.85 2.41
N GLY A 68 -6.14 -8.54 2.08
CA GLY A 68 -5.57 -8.71 0.74
C GLY A 68 -6.02 -7.65 -0.25
N ARG A 69 -6.27 -6.42 0.21
CA ARG A 69 -6.60 -5.27 -0.64
C ARG A 69 -5.57 -4.15 -0.50
N PHE A 70 -5.44 -3.35 -1.55
CA PHE A 70 -4.67 -2.12 -1.55
C PHE A 70 -5.57 -0.95 -1.11
N VAL A 71 -5.09 -0.10 -0.21
CA VAL A 71 -5.81 1.10 0.23
C VAL A 71 -4.90 2.33 0.15
N LYS A 72 -5.47 3.46 -0.26
CA LYS A 72 -4.79 4.76 -0.23
C LYS A 72 -4.55 5.22 1.21
N ARG A 73 -3.64 6.18 1.39
CA ARG A 73 -3.18 6.65 2.72
C ARG A 73 -4.29 7.15 3.64
N ASP A 74 -5.34 7.75 3.10
CA ASP A 74 -6.51 8.25 3.85
C ASP A 74 -7.31 7.09 4.45
N LYS A 75 -7.67 6.10 3.63
CA LYS A 75 -8.38 4.92 4.12
C LYS A 75 -7.48 4.05 5.01
N ALA A 76 -6.18 4.01 4.73
CA ALA A 76 -5.22 3.33 5.59
C ALA A 76 -5.18 3.94 7.00
N ALA A 77 -5.23 5.27 7.13
CA ALA A 77 -5.25 5.95 8.42
C ALA A 77 -6.51 5.59 9.23
N GLU A 78 -7.66 5.50 8.57
CA GLU A 78 -8.90 5.08 9.21
C GLU A 78 -8.81 3.64 9.75
N ILE A 79 -8.32 2.71 8.92
CA ILE A 79 -8.15 1.29 9.31
C ILE A 79 -7.16 1.18 10.47
N ALA A 80 -5.99 1.80 10.34
CA ALA A 80 -4.93 1.74 11.34
C ALA A 80 -5.41 2.27 12.71
N TYR A 81 -6.21 3.35 12.72
CA TYR A 81 -6.80 3.85 13.95
C TYR A 81 -7.87 2.90 14.52
N GLN A 82 -8.76 2.38 13.67
CA GLN A 82 -9.83 1.46 14.08
C GLN A 82 -9.30 0.14 14.68
N CYS A 83 -8.13 -0.32 14.25
CA CYS A 83 -7.48 -1.53 14.75
C CYS A 83 -6.36 -1.25 15.77
N CYS A 84 -6.25 -0.01 16.26
CA CYS A 84 -5.27 0.42 17.27
C CYS A 84 -3.80 0.28 16.85
N GLN A 85 -3.49 0.33 15.55
CA GLN A 85 -2.11 0.47 15.06
C GLN A 85 -1.56 1.89 15.21
N THR A 86 -2.43 2.90 15.36
CA THR A 86 -2.04 4.27 15.70
C THR A 86 -2.78 4.75 16.94
N ASN A 87 -2.10 5.53 17.79
CA ASN A 87 -2.70 6.09 19.00
C ASN A 87 -3.69 7.22 18.71
N GLU A 88 -3.52 7.90 17.58
CA GLU A 88 -4.31 9.05 17.17
C GLU A 88 -4.91 8.84 15.80
N ARG A 89 -6.06 9.47 15.57
CA ARG A 89 -6.71 9.49 14.26
C ARG A 89 -5.98 10.48 13.35
N LYS A 90 -5.47 9.99 12.23
CA LYS A 90 -4.77 10.79 11.22
C LYS A 90 -5.60 10.96 9.96
N LYS A 91 -5.35 12.05 9.20
CA LYS A 91 -5.98 12.28 7.89
C LYS A 91 -5.37 11.38 6.81
N MET A 92 -4.06 11.13 6.90
CA MET A 92 -3.30 10.26 6.02
C MET A 92 -2.29 9.50 6.85
N LEU A 93 -2.04 8.24 6.49
CA LEU A 93 -1.07 7.39 7.13
C LEU A 93 0.29 7.51 6.45
N CYS A 94 1.32 7.79 7.24
CA CYS A 94 2.72 7.63 6.86
C CYS A 94 3.22 6.25 7.30
N SER A 95 4.20 5.67 6.62
CA SER A 95 4.75 4.36 7.03
C SER A 95 5.36 4.40 8.44
N GLU A 96 5.85 5.57 8.84
CA GLU A 96 6.44 5.88 10.15
C GLU A 96 5.42 5.85 11.29
N ASP A 97 4.12 5.86 10.98
CA ASP A 97 3.07 5.86 11.99
C ASP A 97 2.79 4.48 12.59
N ILE A 98 3.14 3.41 11.85
CA ILE A 98 2.81 2.01 12.19
C ILE A 98 4.03 1.12 12.37
N TYR A 99 5.24 1.68 12.18
CA TYR A 99 6.52 0.97 12.22
C TYR A 99 7.61 1.76 12.93
#